data_AF-G5A9E3-F1
#
_entry.id   AF-G5A9E3-F1
#
_cell.length_a   1.000
_cell.length_b   1.000
_cell.length_c   1.000
_cell.angle_alpha   90.00
_cell.angle_beta   90.00
_cell.angle_gamma   90.00
#
_symmetry.space_group_name_H-M   'P 1'
#
loop_
_entity.id
_entity.type
_entity.pdbx_description
1 polymer ?
#
loop_
_entity_poly.entity_id
_entity_poly.type
_entity_poly.pdbx_seq_one_letter_code
_entity_poly.pdbx_strand_id
1 'polypeptide(L)'
;MALTVSADGRIFPPHFVYNGAPGGDVEKELNKFCLEDVAAFSVQESAWFDERVMLEWIEQCWKYIVVEPSVLILDSLSVHKKAEIADALACTGTSVLYVPGGCTGVAQPFDVGVMGPVKQHIRRHNSSRSVGRPKTVTPAFRRHQIFERAMEGFRCVSATTVQNSFLKAGPFLPYGPPNNAGCV
;
A
#
# COMPACT_ATOMS: atom_id res chain seq x y z
N MET A 1 -3.55 -1.60 5.74
CA MET A 1 -2.73 -0.52 5.16
C MET A 1 -2.17 -1.00 3.84
N ALA A 2 -2.22 -0.15 2.81
CA ALA A 2 -1.55 -0.35 1.54
C ALA A 2 -0.41 0.65 1.41
N LEU A 3 0.74 0.20 0.91
CA LEU A 3 1.86 1.07 0.54
C LEU A 3 2.17 0.80 -0.93
N THR A 4 2.38 1.87 -1.69
CA THR A 4 2.61 1.79 -3.13
C THR A 4 4.03 2.26 -3.45
N VAL A 5 4.72 1.50 -4.29
CA VAL A 5 6.08 1.81 -4.76
C VAL A 5 6.16 1.60 -6.27
N SER A 6 7.04 2.35 -6.93
CA SER A 6 7.29 2.25 -8.37
C SER A 6 8.70 1.74 -8.66
N ALA A 7 8.87 1.06 -9.80
CA ALA A 7 10.14 0.48 -10.23
C ALA A 7 11.28 1.50 -10.37
N ASP A 8 10.95 2.77 -10.59
CA ASP A 8 11.91 3.88 -10.63
C ASP A 8 12.42 4.33 -9.26
N GLY A 9 11.93 3.73 -8.18
CA GLY A 9 12.37 4.00 -6.81
C GLY A 9 11.49 4.96 -6.03
N ARG A 10 10.38 5.45 -6.62
CA ARG A 10 9.42 6.28 -5.90
C ARG A 10 8.64 5.47 -4.87
N ILE A 11 8.34 6.13 -3.75
CA ILE A 11 7.46 5.65 -2.67
C ILE A 11 6.33 6.65 -2.58
N PHE A 12 5.10 6.18 -2.65
CA PHE A 12 3.92 7.04 -2.64
C PHE A 12 3.29 7.08 -1.24
N PRO A 13 2.47 8.12 -0.95
CA PRO A 13 1.70 8.17 0.29
C PRO A 13 0.95 6.85 0.56
N PRO A 14 1.04 6.30 1.79
CA PRO A 14 0.35 5.07 2.14
C PRO A 14 -1.15 5.33 2.37
N HIS A 15 -1.93 4.24 2.28
CA HIS A 15 -3.34 4.22 2.66
C HIS A 15 -3.54 3.37 3.91
N PHE A 16 -3.90 4.00 5.02
CA PHE A 16 -4.14 3.29 6.28
C PHE A 16 -5.57 2.74 6.35
N VAL A 17 -5.75 1.65 7.10
CA VAL A 17 -7.09 1.15 7.42
C VAL A 17 -7.18 1.02 8.93
N TYR A 18 -8.10 1.76 9.53
CA TYR A 18 -8.30 1.77 10.98
C TYR A 18 -9.59 1.06 11.37
N ASN A 19 -9.52 0.37 12.51
CA ASN A 19 -10.69 -0.30 13.08
C ASN A 19 -11.66 0.76 13.65
N GLY A 20 -12.90 0.73 13.17
CA GLY A 20 -13.97 1.60 13.65
C GLY A 20 -15.16 1.61 12.69
N ALA A 21 -16.22 2.33 13.06
CA ALA A 21 -17.34 2.58 12.15
C ALA A 21 -17.01 3.77 11.21
N PRO A 22 -17.28 3.64 9.90
CA PRO A 22 -17.27 4.79 8.99
C PRO A 22 -18.17 5.93 9.51
N GLY A 23 -17.71 7.17 9.40
CA GLY A 23 -18.34 8.38 9.97
C GLY A 23 -18.23 8.50 11.50
N GLY A 24 -17.62 7.52 12.17
CA GLY A 24 -17.51 7.43 13.63
C GLY A 24 -16.41 8.30 14.23
N ASP A 25 -16.21 8.15 15.53
CA ASP A 25 -15.24 8.97 16.29
C ASP A 25 -13.79 8.75 15.85
N VAL A 26 -13.45 7.53 15.41
CA VAL A 26 -12.13 7.21 14.87
C VAL A 26 -11.86 8.04 13.61
N GLU A 27 -12.82 8.11 12.69
CA GLU A 27 -12.65 8.90 11.47
C GLU A 27 -12.52 10.39 11.76
N LYS A 28 -13.37 10.93 12.65
CA LYS A 28 -13.29 12.32 13.10
C LYS A 28 -11.95 12.66 13.77
N GLU A 29 -11.35 11.69 14.45
CA GLU A 29 -10.02 11.83 15.06
C GLU A 29 -8.92 11.84 14.01
N LEU A 30 -8.93 10.87 13.07
CA LEU A 30 -7.92 10.74 12.02
C LEU A 30 -7.85 11.98 11.14
N ASN A 31 -9.01 12.56 10.79
CA ASN A 31 -9.12 13.81 10.06
C ASN A 31 -8.40 15.01 10.73
N LYS A 32 -8.04 14.93 12.01
CA LYS A 32 -7.31 16.00 12.70
C LYS A 32 -5.80 15.95 12.51
N PHE A 33 -5.24 14.80 12.12
CA PHE A 33 -3.78 14.62 12.06
C PHE A 33 -3.27 13.89 10.82
N CYS A 34 -4.13 13.18 10.07
CA CYS A 34 -3.77 12.60 8.79
C CYS A 34 -4.07 13.62 7.69
N LEU A 35 -3.03 14.27 7.18
CA LEU A 35 -3.16 15.20 6.04
C LEU A 35 -3.19 14.39 4.73
N GLU A 36 -4.09 14.74 3.82
CA GLU A 36 -4.32 14.00 2.56
C GLU A 36 -3.04 13.86 1.72
N ASP A 37 -2.20 14.90 1.68
CA ASP A 37 -0.92 14.88 0.95
C ASP A 37 0.17 13.99 1.60
N VAL A 38 -0.06 13.55 2.84
CA VAL A 38 0.91 12.76 3.62
C VAL A 38 0.52 11.28 3.61
N ALA A 39 -0.77 10.99 3.76
CA ALA A 39 -1.34 9.66 3.72
C ALA A 39 -2.87 9.72 3.60
N ALA A 40 -3.45 8.74 2.94
CA ALA A 40 -4.88 8.52 2.94
C ALA A 40 -5.28 7.48 4.00
N PHE A 41 -6.57 7.41 4.32
CA PHE A 41 -7.07 6.39 5.24
C PHE A 41 -8.53 6.02 5.00
N SER A 42 -8.88 4.79 5.37
CA SER A 42 -10.25 4.32 5.50
C SER A 42 -10.51 3.89 6.95
N VAL A 43 -11.76 4.04 7.39
CA VAL A 43 -12.26 3.39 8.59
C VAL A 43 -13.14 2.21 8.20
N GLN A 44 -12.91 1.05 8.84
CA GLN A 44 -13.59 -0.20 8.53
C GLN A 44 -13.74 -1.02 9.81
N GLU A 45 -14.90 -1.65 10.02
CA GLU A 45 -15.29 -2.25 11.31
C GLU A 45 -14.32 -3.31 11.84
N SER A 46 -13.61 -3.98 10.93
CA SER A 46 -12.62 -5.02 11.21
C SER A 46 -11.21 -4.65 10.71
N ALA A 47 -11.03 -3.42 10.21
CA ALA A 47 -9.80 -2.93 9.56
C ALA A 47 -9.30 -3.78 8.37
N TRP A 48 -10.20 -4.41 7.62
CA TRP A 48 -9.85 -5.18 6.41
C TRP A 48 -9.79 -4.31 5.16
N PHE A 49 -9.00 -4.74 4.18
CA PHE A 49 -9.02 -4.21 2.82
C PHE A 49 -10.15 -4.92 2.04
N ASP A 50 -11.39 -4.50 2.30
CA ASP A 50 -12.55 -4.98 1.55
C ASP A 50 -12.69 -4.23 0.21
N GLU A 51 -13.73 -4.57 -0.56
CA GLU A 51 -13.96 -3.98 -1.88
C GLU A 51 -14.11 -2.45 -1.82
N ARG A 52 -14.83 -1.95 -0.81
CA ARG A 52 -15.01 -0.51 -0.61
C ARG A 52 -13.66 0.16 -0.35
N VAL A 53 -12.85 -0.42 0.55
CA VAL A 53 -11.52 0.12 0.86
C VAL A 53 -10.57 0.04 -0.35
N MET A 54 -10.67 -0.99 -1.19
CA MET A 54 -9.94 -1.05 -2.47
C MET A 54 -10.34 0.09 -3.41
N LEU A 55 -11.64 0.35 -3.58
CA LEU A 55 -12.12 1.44 -4.42
C LEU A 55 -11.72 2.82 -3.87
N GLU A 56 -11.80 3.01 -2.55
CA GLU A 56 -11.31 4.22 -1.88
C GLU A 56 -9.81 4.42 -2.12
N TRP A 57 -9.00 3.36 -2.04
CA TRP A 57 -7.56 3.45 -2.36
C TRP A 57 -7.31 3.79 -3.83
N ILE A 58 -8.10 3.25 -4.77
CA ILE A 58 -7.97 3.60 -6.19
C ILE A 58 -8.24 5.09 -6.38
N GLU A 59 -9.34 5.59 -5.79
CA GLU A 59 -9.75 6.98 -5.91
C GLU A 59 -8.77 7.95 -5.25
N GLN A 60 -8.40 7.68 -4.00
CA GLN A 60 -7.65 8.61 -3.15
C GLN A 60 -6.13 8.51 -3.32
N CYS A 61 -5.62 7.39 -3.84
CA CYS A 61 -4.18 7.18 -3.99
C CYS A 61 -3.79 6.90 -5.43
N TRP A 62 -4.33 5.84 -6.03
CA TRP A 62 -3.84 5.32 -7.31
C TRP A 62 -3.97 6.34 -8.45
N LYS A 63 -5.14 6.99 -8.58
CA LYS A 63 -5.41 7.97 -9.64
C LYS A 63 -4.44 9.15 -9.67
N TYR A 64 -3.88 9.54 -8.53
CA TYR A 64 -2.96 10.67 -8.43
C TYR A 64 -1.51 10.32 -8.76
N ILE A 65 -1.17 9.03 -8.81
CA ILE A 65 0.22 8.57 -8.98
C ILE A 65 0.46 7.80 -10.27
N VAL A 66 -0.61 7.29 -10.89
CA VAL A 66 -0.55 6.48 -12.11
C VAL A 66 -0.22 7.35 -13.32
N VAL A 67 0.59 6.80 -14.23
CA VAL A 67 0.86 7.36 -15.56
C VAL A 67 0.46 6.31 -16.58
N GLU A 68 -0.50 6.61 -17.43
CA GLU A 68 -0.96 5.67 -18.46
C GLU A 68 0.08 5.54 -19.60
N PRO A 69 0.44 4.31 -20.04
CA PRO A 69 0.04 3.01 -19.49
C PRO A 69 0.90 2.57 -18.29
N SER A 70 0.27 1.89 -17.33
CA SER A 70 0.94 1.35 -16.13
C SER A 70 0.62 -0.12 -15.87
N VAL A 71 1.54 -0.83 -15.21
CA VAL A 71 1.31 -2.19 -14.69
C VAL A 71 1.35 -2.14 -13.16
N LEU A 72 0.28 -2.61 -12.53
CA LEU A 72 0.17 -2.73 -11.09
C LEU A 72 0.36 -4.21 -10.67
N ILE A 73 1.32 -4.46 -9.79
CA ILE A 73 1.56 -5.80 -9.23
C ILE A 73 0.80 -5.94 -7.91
N LEU A 74 -0.20 -6.82 -7.86
CA LEU A 74 -0.99 -7.11 -6.66
C LEU A 74 -0.80 -8.55 -6.20
N ASP A 75 -0.99 -8.80 -4.91
CA ASP A 75 -1.14 -10.17 -4.43
C ASP A 75 -2.47 -10.79 -4.92
N SER A 76 -2.59 -12.11 -4.77
CA SER A 76 -3.75 -12.87 -5.26
C SER A 76 -4.95 -12.88 -4.31
N LEU A 77 -5.12 -11.89 -3.42
CA LEU A 77 -6.28 -11.81 -2.54
C LEU A 77 -7.59 -11.74 -3.35
N SER A 78 -8.65 -12.42 -2.89
CA SER A 78 -9.91 -12.54 -3.64
C SER A 78 -10.57 -11.20 -3.93
N VAL A 79 -10.44 -10.23 -3.00
CA VAL A 79 -10.97 -8.87 -3.19
C VAL A 79 -10.30 -8.13 -4.34
N HIS A 80 -9.00 -8.36 -4.60
CA HIS A 80 -8.29 -7.72 -5.70
C HIS A 80 -8.75 -8.22 -7.07
N LYS A 81 -9.32 -9.44 -7.12
CA LYS A 81 -9.77 -10.11 -8.34
C LYS A 81 -11.25 -9.87 -8.67
N LYS A 82 -11.92 -8.99 -7.93
CA LYS A 82 -13.30 -8.58 -8.23
C LYS A 82 -13.34 -7.78 -9.53
N ALA A 83 -14.42 -7.94 -10.29
CA ALA A 83 -14.58 -7.27 -11.59
C ALA A 83 -14.58 -5.75 -11.43
N GLU A 84 -15.26 -5.25 -10.40
CA GLU A 84 -15.37 -3.84 -10.06
C GLU A 84 -14.00 -3.18 -9.83
N ILE A 85 -13.07 -3.92 -9.20
CA ILE A 85 -11.70 -3.46 -8.96
C ILE A 85 -10.89 -3.48 -10.25
N ALA A 86 -11.01 -4.55 -11.05
CA ALA A 86 -10.33 -4.66 -12.33
C ALA A 86 -10.77 -3.56 -13.29
N ASP A 87 -12.08 -3.28 -13.37
CA ASP A 87 -12.65 -2.23 -14.22
C ASP A 87 -12.21 -0.85 -13.76
N ALA A 88 -12.22 -0.57 -12.45
CA ALA A 88 -11.76 0.70 -11.90
C ALA A 88 -10.27 0.96 -12.20
N LEU A 89 -9.42 -0.08 -12.13
CA LEU A 89 -8.01 0.03 -12.51
C LEU A 89 -7.82 0.18 -14.02
N ALA A 90 -8.57 -0.55 -14.84
CA ALA A 90 -8.52 -0.43 -16.28
C ALA A 90 -8.89 0.99 -16.77
N CYS A 91 -9.87 1.64 -16.13
CA CYS A 91 -10.25 3.03 -16.38
C CYS A 91 -9.13 4.05 -16.08
N THR A 92 -8.05 3.63 -15.39
CA THR A 92 -6.85 4.46 -15.14
C THR A 92 -5.68 4.10 -16.07
N GLY A 93 -5.94 3.32 -17.13
CA GLY A 93 -4.87 2.85 -18.03
C GLY A 93 -3.94 1.83 -17.38
N THR A 94 -4.43 1.12 -16.35
CA THR A 94 -3.64 0.17 -15.55
C THR A 94 -3.98 -1.28 -15.87
N SER A 95 -2.97 -2.06 -16.25
CA SER A 95 -3.06 -3.52 -16.29
C SER A 95 -2.62 -4.13 -14.96
N VAL A 96 -3.30 -5.18 -14.50
CA VAL A 96 -2.96 -5.84 -13.22
C VAL A 96 -2.19 -7.13 -13.46
N LEU A 97 -1.04 -7.27 -12.80
CA LEU A 97 -0.29 -8.50 -12.70
C LEU A 97 -0.48 -9.10 -11.30
N TYR A 98 -1.15 -10.25 -11.22
CA TYR A 98 -1.33 -10.96 -9.95
C TYR A 98 -0.13 -11.85 -9.64
N VAL A 99 0.43 -11.68 -8.45
CA VAL A 99 1.43 -12.61 -7.91
C VAL A 99 0.76 -13.94 -7.60
N PRO A 100 1.31 -15.09 -8.04
CA PRO A 100 0.77 -16.39 -7.70
C PRO A 100 0.63 -16.59 -6.18
N GLY A 101 -0.40 -17.31 -5.77
CA GLY A 101 -0.66 -17.58 -4.34
C GLY A 101 0.55 -18.25 -3.68
N GLY A 102 0.95 -17.73 -2.50
CA GLY A 102 2.13 -18.23 -1.77
C GLY A 102 3.48 -17.72 -2.29
N CYS A 103 3.51 -16.93 -3.36
CA CYS A 103 4.76 -16.43 -3.96
C CYS A 103 5.07 -14.96 -3.62
N THR A 104 4.34 -14.29 -2.72
CA THR A 104 4.58 -12.87 -2.43
C THR A 104 6.00 -12.60 -1.94
N GLY A 105 6.52 -13.46 -1.06
CA GLY A 105 7.88 -13.35 -0.52
C GLY A 105 9.02 -13.51 -1.53
N VAL A 106 8.73 -13.89 -2.78
CA VAL A 106 9.73 -14.05 -3.86
C VAL A 106 9.40 -13.23 -5.10
N ALA A 107 8.12 -13.01 -5.41
CA ALA A 107 7.68 -12.40 -6.66
C ALA A 107 6.96 -11.06 -6.46
N GLN A 108 6.72 -10.60 -5.23
CA GLN A 108 6.19 -9.26 -4.97
C GLN A 108 7.35 -8.34 -4.52
N PRO A 109 7.70 -7.29 -5.29
CA PRO A 109 8.78 -6.36 -4.92
C PRO A 109 8.66 -5.83 -3.49
N PHE A 110 7.41 -5.53 -3.12
CA PHE A 110 7.05 -5.02 -1.82
C PHE A 110 7.51 -5.92 -0.67
N ASP A 111 7.19 -7.21 -0.73
CA ASP A 111 7.57 -8.19 0.29
C ASP A 111 9.06 -8.57 0.20
N VAL A 112 9.63 -8.61 -1.02
CA VAL A 112 11.03 -9.00 -1.25
C VAL A 112 12.05 -8.01 -0.68
N GLY A 113 11.77 -6.71 -0.74
CA GLY A 113 12.77 -5.69 -0.37
C GLY A 113 12.28 -4.54 0.49
N VAL A 114 11.01 -4.12 0.36
CA VAL A 114 10.52 -2.89 1.01
C VAL A 114 10.05 -3.15 2.43
N MET A 115 9.31 -4.25 2.66
CA MET A 115 8.70 -4.51 3.96
C MET A 115 9.67 -4.90 5.07
N GLY A 116 10.81 -5.50 4.73
CA GLY A 116 11.85 -5.86 5.71
C GLY A 116 12.34 -4.65 6.52
N PRO A 117 12.89 -3.61 5.87
CA PRO A 117 13.32 -2.37 6.51
C PRO A 117 12.22 -1.69 7.34
N VAL A 118 11.01 -1.57 6.79
CA VAL A 118 9.87 -0.94 7.50
C VAL A 118 9.52 -1.73 8.78
N LYS A 119 9.38 -3.05 8.69
CA LYS A 119 9.09 -3.91 9.85
C LYS A 119 10.21 -3.82 10.89
N GLN A 120 11.47 -3.75 10.47
CA GLN A 120 12.61 -3.60 11.37
C GLN A 120 12.56 -2.26 12.12
N HIS A 121 12.25 -1.17 11.42
CA HIS A 121 12.10 0.16 12.02
C HIS A 121 11.01 0.17 13.09
N ILE A 122 9.81 -0.34 12.76
CA ILE A 122 8.68 -0.40 13.69
C ILE A 122 9.03 -1.26 14.92
N ARG A 123 9.68 -2.42 14.73
CA ARG A 123 10.10 -3.31 15.83
C ARG A 123 11.07 -2.63 16.79
N ARG A 124 12.04 -1.86 16.28
CA ARG A 124 13.00 -1.12 17.11
C ARG A 124 12.28 -0.08 17.98
N HIS A 125 11.36 0.69 17.40
CA HIS A 125 10.58 1.71 18.12
C HIS A 125 9.54 1.14 19.08
N ASN A 126 9.02 -0.07 18.81
CA ASN A 126 8.16 -0.78 19.75
C ASN A 126 8.92 -1.33 20.96
N SER A 127 10.21 -1.66 20.79
CA SER A 127 11.05 -2.25 21.83
C SER A 127 11.70 -1.20 22.73
N SER A 128 11.87 0.04 22.26
CA SER A 128 12.37 1.15 23.07
C SER A 128 11.28 1.68 24.01
N ARG A 129 11.59 1.78 25.31
CA ARG A 129 10.76 2.55 26.26
C ARG A 129 10.88 4.02 25.86
N SER A 130 9.85 4.56 25.21
CA SER A 130 9.83 5.98 24.84
C SER A 130 9.95 6.84 26.10
N VAL A 131 11.01 7.65 26.18
CA VAL A 131 11.10 8.76 27.14
C VAL A 131 9.93 9.70 26.84
N GLY A 132 9.14 10.08 27.84
CA GLY A 132 7.98 10.96 27.65
C GLY A 132 6.64 10.25 27.31
N ARG A 133 6.56 8.92 27.44
CA ARG A 133 5.27 8.22 27.30
C ARG A 133 4.27 8.74 28.36
N PRO A 134 3.05 9.14 27.99
CA PRO A 134 2.06 9.62 28.96
C PRO A 134 1.68 8.50 29.94
N LYS A 135 1.34 8.90 31.18
CA LYS A 135 0.91 7.98 32.25
C LYS A 135 -0.32 7.17 31.85
N THR A 136 -1.22 7.77 31.06
CA THR A 136 -2.38 7.11 30.47
C THR A 136 -2.23 7.06 28.97
N VAL A 137 -2.27 5.85 28.41
CA VAL A 137 -2.17 5.61 26.96
C VAL A 137 -3.57 5.40 26.41
N THR A 138 -4.14 6.41 25.76
CA THR A 138 -5.47 6.33 25.13
C THR A 138 -5.41 5.58 23.80
N PRO A 139 -6.53 5.02 23.29
CA PRO A 139 -6.59 4.46 21.94
C PRO A 139 -6.18 5.46 20.85
N ALA A 140 -6.60 6.72 20.99
CA ALA A 140 -6.24 7.80 20.07
C ALA A 140 -4.72 8.01 19.99
N PHE A 141 -4.07 8.09 21.16
CA PHE A 141 -2.62 8.20 21.23
C PHE A 141 -1.90 7.00 20.58
N ARG A 142 -2.43 5.78 20.74
CA ARG A 142 -1.87 4.59 20.07
C ARG A 142 -1.99 4.66 18.56
N ARG A 143 -3.14 5.09 18.02
CA ARG A 143 -3.34 5.26 16.58
C ARG A 143 -2.35 6.27 16.01
N HIS A 144 -2.24 7.44 16.64
CA HIS A 144 -1.27 8.45 16.24
C HIS A 144 0.18 7.95 16.31
N GLN A 145 0.57 7.22 17.37
CA GLN A 145 1.91 6.62 17.42
C GLN A 145 2.15 5.56 16.34
N ILE A 146 1.15 4.75 15.98
CA ILE A 146 1.25 3.76 14.91
C ILE A 146 1.44 4.48 13.57
N PHE A 147 0.68 5.54 13.33
CA PHE A 147 0.81 6.39 12.15
C PHE A 147 2.22 6.95 12.03
N GLU A 148 2.72 7.66 13.04
CA GLU A 148 4.05 8.27 13.04
C GLU A 148 5.15 7.23 12.80
N ARG A 149 5.12 6.10 13.51
CA ARG A 149 6.11 5.01 13.36
C ARG A 149 6.09 4.37 11.97
N ALA A 150 4.91 4.24 11.38
CA ALA A 150 4.79 3.73 10.01
C ALA A 150 5.39 4.74 9.02
N MET A 151 5.04 6.02 9.14
CA MET A 151 5.56 7.09 8.30
C MET A 151 7.08 7.24 8.41
N GLU A 152 7.64 7.21 9.61
CA GLU A 152 9.09 7.20 9.86
C GLU A 152 9.76 5.97 9.24
N GLY A 153 9.13 4.80 9.36
CA GLY A 153 9.58 3.57 8.74
C GLY A 153 9.63 3.66 7.21
N PHE A 154 8.65 4.29 6.59
CA PHE A 154 8.63 4.50 5.14
C PHE A 154 9.72 5.47 4.67
N ARG A 155 9.95 6.54 5.43
CA ARG A 155 11.03 7.51 5.14
C ARG A 155 12.44 6.89 5.22
N CYS A 156 12.59 5.76 5.89
CA CYS A 156 13.85 5.03 5.96
C CYS A 156 14.11 4.15 4.72
N VAL A 157 13.12 3.92 3.85
CA VAL A 157 13.29 3.12 2.63
C VAL A 157 13.89 4.00 1.54
N SER A 158 15.02 3.59 0.98
CA SER A 158 15.68 4.33 -0.11
C SER A 158 15.13 3.93 -1.49
N ALA A 159 15.25 4.85 -2.46
CA ALA A 159 14.91 4.57 -3.86
C ALA A 159 15.67 3.34 -4.41
N THR A 160 16.95 3.20 -4.06
CA THR A 160 17.76 2.03 -4.42
C THR A 160 17.22 0.73 -3.82
N THR A 161 16.67 0.77 -2.59
CA THR A 161 16.03 -0.41 -1.97
C THR A 161 14.81 -0.84 -2.77
N VAL A 162 13.98 0.13 -3.17
CA VAL A 162 12.81 -0.12 -4.01
C VAL A 162 13.24 -0.69 -5.36
N GLN A 163 14.14 -0.04 -6.10
CA GLN A 163 14.62 -0.50 -7.40
C GLN A 163 15.19 -1.93 -7.33
N ASN A 164 16.04 -2.21 -6.34
CA ASN A 164 16.59 -3.55 -6.12
C ASN A 164 15.51 -4.59 -5.79
N SER A 165 14.42 -4.19 -5.12
CA SER A 165 13.31 -5.08 -4.83
C SER A 165 12.58 -5.53 -6.10
N PHE A 166 12.41 -4.62 -7.08
CA PHE A 166 11.87 -4.96 -8.38
C PHE A 166 12.82 -5.89 -9.16
N LEU A 167 14.13 -5.57 -9.20
CA LEU A 167 15.11 -6.44 -9.85
C LEU A 167 15.12 -7.87 -9.27
N LYS A 168 14.97 -8.01 -7.95
CA LYS A 168 14.97 -9.30 -7.27
C LYS A 168 13.68 -10.10 -7.44
N ALA A 169 12.53 -9.43 -7.47
CA ALA A 169 11.24 -10.09 -7.63
C ALA A 169 10.91 -10.44 -9.09
N GLY A 170 11.67 -9.89 -10.06
CA GLY A 170 11.49 -10.10 -11.49
C GLY A 170 12.21 -11.33 -12.07
N PRO A 171 12.01 -11.62 -13.37
CA PRO A 171 11.43 -10.71 -14.37
C PRO A 171 9.89 -10.68 -14.38
N PHE A 172 9.30 -9.48 -14.30
CA PHE A 172 7.85 -9.23 -14.40
C PHE A 172 7.37 -9.21 -15.86
N LEU A 173 7.87 -10.11 -16.70
CA LEU A 173 7.50 -10.14 -18.12
C LEU A 173 6.05 -10.64 -18.25
N PRO A 174 5.12 -9.85 -18.78
CA PRO A 174 3.90 -10.42 -19.31
C PRO A 174 4.28 -11.26 -20.54
N TYR A 175 4.01 -12.55 -20.50
CA TYR A 175 3.92 -13.34 -21.74
C TYR A 175 2.72 -12.79 -22.54
N GLY A 176 3.00 -12.01 -23.58
CA GLY A 176 2.05 -11.69 -24.65
C GLY A 176 2.32 -12.56 -25.88
N PRO A 177 1.30 -12.91 -26.70
CA PRO A 177 1.52 -13.68 -27.91
C PRO A 177 2.37 -12.87 -28.92
N PRO A 178 3.17 -13.54 -29.78
CA PRO A 178 4.00 -12.85 -30.77
C PRO A 178 3.16 -11.97 -31.68
N ASN A 179 3.68 -10.78 -32.02
CA ASN A 179 3.14 -9.90 -33.05
C ASN A 179 2.92 -10.69 -34.34
N ASN A 180 1.68 -11.12 -34.57
CA ASN A 180 1.16 -11.59 -35.84
C ASN A 180 -0.36 -11.36 -35.83
N ALA A 181 -0.76 -10.10 -35.79
CA ALA A 181 -1.98 -9.68 -36.45
C ALA A 181 -1.52 -8.89 -37.68
N GLY A 182 -1.26 -9.65 -38.74
CA GLY A 182 -1.21 -9.08 -40.08
C GLY A 182 -2.56 -8.47 -40.42
N CYS A 183 -2.52 -7.48 -41.29
CA CYS A 183 -3.66 -6.92 -41.99
C CYS A 183 -4.66 -8.00 -42.41
N VAL A 184 -5.93 -7.84 -42.04
CA VAL A 184 -7.08 -7.83 -42.97
C VAL A 184 -8.12 -6.87 -42.42
#